data_AF-A0A8H7A3S6-F1
#
_entry.id   AF-A0A8H7A3S6-F1
#
_cell.length_a   1.000
_cell.length_b   1.000
_cell.length_c   1.000
_cell.angle_alpha   90.00
_cell.angle_beta   90.00
_cell.angle_gamma   90.00
#
_symmetry.space_group_name_H-M   'P 1'
#
loop_
_entity.id
_entity.type
_entity.pdbx_description
1 polymer ?
#
loop_
_entity_poly.entity_id
_entity_poly.type
_entity_poly.pdbx_seq_one_letter_code
_entity_poly.pdbx_strand_id
1 'polypeptide(L)'
;MATRFRPCIDLHDGKVKQIVGGTLTDHESEGLKTNFVSTKSPGEFARLYHDNGLEGGHVIMLGKGNEEAAMDALKAWPGGLQVGGGINEANASKWIEAGASKVIITSYLFPNGKFSLDHLKAISTLVGKERLVVDVSCRRRDDKWIVAMNKWQDPTDMEVNEESLSLLSEYCSEFLIHAADVEGLCQGIDEELVQKLGQWVRIPTTYAGGAKGEFCGFTVTQTLNNASDISDMDLVDKLSEGRVDLTFGSALDIFGGTLVKFEELVRRNFRAQRAPQDIDKMPGKVKAYELQSKSKNDLTKQLTELKNELLTLRVQKIAGGSASKLTKINTVRKSIARVLTVINHKSRQNLREYYKDKKFLPLDLRPKKTRAIRRRLTKHEESLKTLKQKKKDQNFPIRKYAVKAA
;
A
#
# COMPACT_ATOMS: atom_id res chain seq x y z
N MET A 1 -9.28 5.13 -11.67
CA MET A 1 -7.81 4.91 -11.69
C MET A 1 -7.53 3.75 -10.75
N ALA A 2 -6.28 3.37 -10.46
CA ALA A 2 -6.01 2.43 -9.38
C ALA A 2 -5.59 3.22 -8.13
N THR A 3 -6.11 2.85 -6.97
CA THR A 3 -5.76 3.42 -5.66
C THR A 3 -4.25 3.35 -5.43
N ARG A 4 -3.69 4.45 -4.94
CA ARG A 4 -2.26 4.62 -4.65
C ARG A 4 -2.03 4.79 -3.16
N PHE A 5 -0.87 4.31 -2.72
CA PHE A 5 -0.31 4.63 -1.43
C PHE A 5 0.21 6.08 -1.43
N ARG A 6 -0.15 6.86 -0.40
CA ARG A 6 0.33 8.22 -0.16
C ARG A 6 1.10 8.26 1.17
N PRO A 7 2.42 8.52 1.16
CA PRO A 7 3.21 8.47 2.39
C PRO A 7 2.98 9.70 3.28
N CYS A 8 3.11 9.54 4.59
CA CYS A 8 2.99 10.63 5.57
C CYS A 8 4.31 10.85 6.34
N ILE A 9 4.50 12.05 6.88
CA ILE A 9 5.54 12.37 7.88
C ILE A 9 4.88 13.23 8.96
N ASP A 10 4.52 12.61 10.08
CA ASP A 10 3.93 13.34 11.20
C ASP A 10 5.03 13.85 12.14
N LEU A 11 5.00 15.16 12.42
CA LEU A 11 6.01 15.87 13.19
C LEU A 11 5.44 16.31 14.53
N HIS A 12 6.16 16.00 15.61
CA HIS A 12 5.85 16.52 16.93
C HIS A 12 7.14 16.75 17.72
N ASP A 13 7.29 17.93 18.32
CA ASP A 13 8.54 18.44 18.92
C ASP A 13 9.75 18.33 17.97
N GLY A 14 9.53 18.66 16.69
CA GLY A 14 10.59 18.64 15.67
C GLY A 14 11.09 17.25 15.28
N LYS A 15 10.40 16.18 15.70
CA LYS A 15 10.76 14.79 15.39
C LYS A 15 9.64 14.08 14.65
N VAL A 16 10.02 13.12 13.80
CA VAL A 16 9.05 12.21 13.17
C VAL A 16 8.52 11.25 14.23
N LYS A 17 7.22 11.34 14.52
CA LYS A 17 6.53 10.48 15.49
C LYS A 17 5.34 9.82 14.82
N GLN A 18 4.91 8.67 15.33
CA GLN A 18 3.61 8.10 15.01
C GLN A 18 2.76 8.06 16.27
N ILE A 19 1.56 8.63 16.18
CA ILE A 19 0.65 8.80 17.31
C ILE A 19 -0.57 7.88 17.17
N VAL A 20 -1.29 7.67 18.27
CA VAL A 20 -2.62 7.06 18.27
C VAL A 20 -3.66 8.19 18.30
N GLY A 21 -4.66 8.14 17.42
CA GLY A 21 -5.74 9.12 17.37
C GLY A 21 -6.46 9.24 18.72
N GLY A 22 -6.81 10.47 19.14
CA GLY A 22 -7.63 10.73 20.32
C GLY A 22 -6.92 10.83 21.68
N THR A 23 -5.59 10.67 21.77
CA THR A 23 -4.83 10.83 23.05
C THR A 23 -4.17 12.20 23.21
N LEU A 24 -4.47 13.17 22.35
CA LEU A 24 -3.90 14.52 22.44
C LEU A 24 -4.75 15.40 23.36
N THR A 25 -4.28 15.69 24.56
CA THR A 25 -4.83 16.75 25.43
C THR A 25 -4.01 18.03 25.30
N ASP A 26 -4.64 19.20 25.49
CA ASP A 26 -3.96 20.51 25.47
C ASP A 26 -3.24 20.82 26.79
N HIS A 27 -3.46 20.00 27.80
CA HIS A 27 -2.77 20.05 29.08
C HIS A 27 -1.76 18.89 29.16
N GLU A 28 -0.49 19.29 29.26
CA GLU A 28 0.71 18.47 29.52
C GLU A 28 1.33 17.71 28.34
N SER A 29 2.61 18.01 28.13
CA SER A 29 3.59 17.32 27.27
C SER A 29 3.77 15.83 27.61
N GLU A 30 3.13 15.32 28.66
CA GLU A 30 3.26 13.96 29.19
C GLU A 30 2.13 13.00 28.76
N GLY A 31 1.07 13.50 28.09
CA GLY A 31 -0.11 12.68 27.72
C GLY A 31 -0.03 11.92 26.39
N LEU A 32 0.99 12.16 25.56
CA LEU A 32 1.05 11.58 24.21
C LEU A 32 1.49 10.11 24.24
N LYS A 33 0.57 9.17 23.99
CA LYS A 33 0.94 7.79 23.65
C LYS A 33 1.58 7.78 22.26
N THR A 34 2.91 7.75 22.23
CA THR A 34 3.69 7.58 21.01
C THR A 34 3.88 6.09 20.74
N ASN A 35 3.54 5.65 19.53
CA ASN A 35 3.87 4.30 19.07
C ASN A 35 5.35 4.20 18.71
N PHE A 36 5.92 5.31 18.22
CA PHE A 36 7.30 5.36 17.74
C PHE A 36 7.82 6.81 17.68
N VAL A 37 9.09 6.99 18.01
CA VAL A 37 9.86 8.22 17.75
C VAL A 37 11.04 7.81 16.88
N SER A 38 11.12 8.36 15.67
CA SER A 38 12.18 8.03 14.74
C SER A 38 13.51 8.65 15.14
N THR A 39 14.60 7.92 14.90
CA THR A 39 15.97 8.47 14.93
C THR A 39 16.35 9.14 13.62
N LYS A 40 15.64 8.85 12.53
CA LYS A 40 15.84 9.48 11.21
C LYS A 40 15.19 10.86 11.13
N SER A 41 15.82 11.77 10.39
CA SER A 41 15.29 13.11 10.15
C SER A 41 14.10 13.10 9.18
N PRO A 42 13.23 14.12 9.22
CA PRO A 42 12.16 14.30 8.23
C PRO A 42 12.69 14.33 6.78
N GLY A 43 13.83 14.98 6.55
CA GLY A 43 14.52 15.02 5.26
C GLY A 43 14.98 13.64 4.78
N GLU A 44 15.35 12.72 5.67
CA GLU A 44 15.67 11.34 5.29
C GLU A 44 14.44 10.56 4.81
N PHE A 45 13.27 10.76 5.43
CA PHE A 45 12.01 10.17 4.93
C PHE A 45 11.59 10.80 3.60
N ALA A 46 11.72 12.12 3.45
CA ALA A 46 11.44 12.80 2.19
C ALA A 46 12.31 12.27 1.04
N ARG A 47 13.63 12.08 1.26
CA ARG A 47 14.54 11.43 0.29
C ARG A 47 14.11 10.00 -0.03
N LEU A 48 13.74 9.22 0.99
CA LEU A 48 13.24 7.87 0.80
C LEU A 48 12.00 7.84 -0.11
N TYR A 49 11.07 8.77 0.06
CA TYR A 49 9.86 8.86 -0.78
C TYR A 49 10.18 9.34 -2.20
N HIS A 50 11.05 10.34 -2.33
CA HIS A 50 11.57 10.83 -3.60
C HIS A 50 12.21 9.70 -4.42
N ASP A 51 13.13 8.95 -3.82
CA ASP A 51 13.89 7.89 -4.49
C ASP A 51 13.00 6.73 -4.96
N ASN A 52 11.80 6.60 -4.37
CA ASN A 52 10.78 5.61 -4.75
C ASN A 52 9.63 6.20 -5.60
N GLY A 53 9.69 7.49 -5.98
CA GLY A 53 8.68 8.15 -6.82
C GLY A 53 7.29 8.20 -6.19
N LEU A 54 7.22 8.37 -4.86
CA LEU A 54 5.97 8.41 -4.09
C LEU A 54 5.44 9.84 -3.95
N GLU A 55 4.80 10.34 -5.01
CA GLU A 55 4.22 11.69 -5.04
C GLU A 55 2.96 11.84 -4.19
N GLY A 56 2.62 13.08 -3.82
CA GLY A 56 1.43 13.42 -3.02
C GLY A 56 1.51 12.94 -1.57
N GLY A 57 2.73 12.72 -1.07
CA GLY A 57 2.95 12.54 0.36
C GLY A 57 2.77 13.85 1.12
N HIS A 58 2.41 13.75 2.40
CA HIS A 58 2.13 14.89 3.25
C HIS A 58 2.97 14.92 4.53
N VAL A 59 3.39 16.11 4.92
CA VAL A 59 4.07 16.40 6.19
C VAL A 59 3.08 17.11 7.10
N ILE A 60 2.77 16.55 8.27
CA ILE A 60 1.78 17.12 9.20
C ILE A 60 2.48 17.60 10.46
N MET A 61 2.38 18.90 10.75
CA MET A 61 2.89 19.51 11.97
C MET A 61 1.87 19.42 13.10
N LEU A 62 2.15 18.57 14.10
CA LEU A 62 1.32 18.35 15.26
C LEU A 62 1.82 19.21 16.43
N GLY A 63 1.21 20.38 16.60
CA GLY A 63 1.60 21.36 17.62
C GLY A 63 2.76 22.26 17.19
N LYS A 64 3.32 22.99 18.15
CA LYS A 64 4.37 24.01 17.93
C LYS A 64 5.76 23.37 17.79
N GLY A 65 6.72 24.09 17.20
CA GLY A 65 8.13 23.70 17.17
C GLY A 65 8.48 22.67 16.10
N ASN A 66 7.65 22.54 15.07
CA ASN A 66 7.85 21.60 13.97
C ASN A 66 8.35 22.27 12.69
N GLU A 67 8.48 23.60 12.69
CA GLU A 67 8.73 24.39 11.49
C GLU A 67 10.08 24.04 10.84
N GLU A 68 11.15 23.93 11.64
CA GLU A 68 12.47 23.53 11.12
C GLU A 68 12.46 22.10 10.56
N ALA A 69 11.76 21.19 11.22
CA ALA A 69 11.62 19.80 10.81
C ALA A 69 10.81 19.66 9.51
N ALA A 70 9.73 20.42 9.36
CA ALA A 70 8.97 20.48 8.11
C ALA A 70 9.82 21.06 6.98
N MET A 71 10.59 22.13 7.26
CA MET A 71 11.52 22.70 6.29
C MET A 71 12.61 21.71 5.86
N ASP A 72 13.12 20.85 6.75
CA ASP A 72 14.06 19.77 6.41
C ASP A 72 13.46 18.79 5.39
N ALA A 73 12.20 18.36 5.60
CA ALA A 73 11.49 17.49 4.66
C ALA A 73 11.28 18.16 3.29
N LEU A 74 10.81 19.41 3.27
CA LEU A 74 10.53 20.13 2.02
C LEU A 74 11.80 20.43 1.22
N LYS A 75 12.90 20.82 1.88
CA LYS A 75 14.20 21.05 1.22
C LYS A 75 14.79 19.77 0.63
N ALA A 76 14.52 18.63 1.25
CA ALA A 76 14.97 17.33 0.76
C ALA A 76 14.26 16.89 -0.52
N TRP A 77 13.02 17.35 -0.76
CA TRP A 77 12.30 17.12 -2.02
C TRP A 77 11.40 18.33 -2.39
N PRO A 78 11.99 19.39 -2.96
CA PRO A 78 11.23 20.58 -3.36
C PRO A 78 10.16 20.23 -4.40
N GLY A 79 8.93 20.68 -4.16
CA GLY A 79 7.75 20.40 -4.99
C GLY A 79 7.23 18.96 -4.89
N GLY A 80 7.78 18.14 -3.98
CA GLY A 80 7.41 16.73 -3.84
C GLY A 80 6.34 16.44 -2.79
N LEU A 81 6.36 17.20 -1.69
CA LEU A 81 5.55 16.94 -0.50
C LEU A 81 4.59 18.09 -0.21
N GLN A 82 3.42 17.74 0.31
CA GLN A 82 2.44 18.68 0.86
C GLN A 82 2.78 18.98 2.32
N VAL A 83 2.32 20.11 2.87
CA VAL A 83 2.53 20.44 4.29
C VAL A 83 1.26 20.96 4.96
N GLY A 84 0.96 20.44 6.15
CA GLY A 84 -0.20 20.80 6.97
C GLY A 84 0.15 21.05 8.43
N GLY A 85 -0.84 21.55 9.18
CA GLY A 85 -0.72 21.90 10.60
C GLY A 85 -0.49 23.40 10.81
N GLY A 86 -1.48 24.09 11.37
CA GLY A 86 -1.40 25.54 11.64
C GLY A 86 -1.35 26.43 10.39
N ILE A 87 -1.68 25.90 9.21
CA ILE A 87 -1.74 26.67 7.96
C ILE A 87 -2.88 27.69 8.01
N ASN A 88 -2.59 28.92 7.64
CA ASN A 88 -3.52 30.04 7.53
C ASN A 88 -3.06 31.04 6.46
N GLU A 89 -3.87 32.07 6.20
CA GLU A 89 -3.58 33.10 5.19
C GLU A 89 -2.26 33.84 5.43
N ALA A 90 -1.81 33.98 6.68
CA ALA A 90 -0.58 34.70 7.00
C ALA A 90 0.69 33.87 6.74
N ASN A 91 0.60 32.54 6.67
CA ASN A 91 1.78 31.67 6.54
C ASN A 91 1.79 30.75 5.31
N ALA A 92 0.66 30.60 4.61
CA ALA A 92 0.53 29.64 3.51
C ALA A 92 1.56 29.89 2.38
N SER A 93 1.75 31.14 1.96
CA SER A 93 2.71 31.48 0.90
C SER A 93 4.15 31.11 1.26
N LYS A 94 4.54 31.30 2.53
CA LYS A 94 5.88 30.93 3.02
C LYS A 94 6.17 29.44 2.82
N TRP A 95 5.17 28.58 2.99
CA TRP A 95 5.32 27.14 2.83
C TRP A 95 5.43 26.71 1.37
N ILE A 96 4.67 27.35 0.48
CA ILE A 96 4.79 27.14 -0.97
C ILE A 96 6.19 27.58 -1.44
N GLU A 97 6.66 28.75 -1.03
CA GLU A 97 8.00 29.25 -1.33
C GLU A 97 9.13 28.36 -0.79
N ALA A 98 8.89 27.72 0.37
CA ALA A 98 9.81 26.76 0.97
C ALA A 98 9.89 25.41 0.22
N GLY A 99 9.08 25.20 -0.82
CA GLY A 99 9.10 24.00 -1.64
C GLY A 99 7.98 23.01 -1.35
N ALA A 100 6.94 23.38 -0.61
CA ALA A 100 5.73 22.56 -0.54
C ALA A 100 5.04 22.51 -1.92
N SER A 101 4.63 21.32 -2.34
CA SER A 101 3.83 21.14 -3.57
C SER A 101 2.44 21.73 -3.40
N LYS A 102 1.86 21.56 -2.21
CA LYS A 102 0.59 22.13 -1.76
C LYS A 102 0.62 22.41 -0.26
N VAL A 103 -0.23 23.31 0.20
CA VAL A 103 -0.53 23.49 1.62
C VAL A 103 -1.83 22.80 1.98
N ILE A 104 -1.88 22.24 3.18
CA ILE A 104 -3.04 21.52 3.73
C ILE A 104 -3.66 22.38 4.82
N ILE A 105 -4.87 22.89 4.55
CA ILE A 105 -5.63 23.66 5.52
C ILE A 105 -6.56 22.74 6.34
N THR A 106 -6.59 22.98 7.66
CA THR A 106 -7.33 22.18 8.64
C THR A 106 -8.27 23.08 9.48
N SER A 107 -7.94 23.32 10.74
CA SER A 107 -8.77 23.99 11.74
C SER A 107 -9.03 25.47 11.46
N TYR A 108 -8.22 26.13 10.62
CA TYR A 108 -8.42 27.54 10.25
C TYR A 108 -9.77 27.77 9.52
N LEU A 109 -10.33 26.74 8.88
CA LEU A 109 -11.65 26.82 8.25
C LEU A 109 -12.82 26.83 9.25
N PHE A 110 -12.58 26.60 10.53
CA PHE A 110 -13.62 26.42 11.54
C PHE A 110 -13.46 27.37 12.74
N PRO A 111 -13.46 28.71 12.55
CA PRO A 111 -13.44 29.64 13.67
C PRO A 111 -14.61 29.36 14.63
N ASN A 112 -14.29 29.10 15.90
CA ASN A 112 -15.26 28.72 16.93
C ASN A 112 -16.14 27.51 16.56
N GLY A 113 -15.60 26.55 15.80
CA GLY A 113 -16.33 25.35 15.39
C GLY A 113 -17.34 25.56 14.26
N LYS A 114 -17.33 26.72 13.61
CA LYS A 114 -18.23 27.03 12.49
C LYS A 114 -17.49 27.14 11.18
N PHE A 115 -17.94 26.44 10.14
CA PHE A 115 -17.33 26.52 8.83
C PHE A 115 -17.34 27.96 8.26
N SER A 116 -16.17 28.43 7.81
CA SER A 116 -15.98 29.73 7.18
C SER A 116 -15.63 29.57 5.70
N LEU A 117 -16.63 29.81 4.84
CA LEU A 117 -16.42 29.87 3.39
C LEU A 117 -15.48 31.02 3.00
N ASP A 118 -15.48 32.11 3.76
CA ASP A 118 -14.63 33.27 3.49
C ASP A 118 -13.16 32.94 3.70
N HIS A 119 -12.79 32.21 4.76
CA HIS A 119 -11.41 31.73 4.96
C HIS A 119 -10.98 30.77 3.83
N LEU A 120 -11.88 29.88 3.40
CA LEU A 120 -11.59 28.96 2.30
C LEU A 120 -11.33 29.70 0.99
N LYS A 121 -12.17 30.68 0.66
CA LYS A 121 -12.02 31.54 -0.52
C LYS A 121 -10.72 32.36 -0.46
N ALA A 122 -10.43 32.95 0.69
CA ALA A 122 -9.26 33.79 0.87
C ALA A 122 -7.96 33.00 0.69
N ILE A 123 -7.82 31.84 1.36
CA ILE A 123 -6.62 31.02 1.18
C ILE A 123 -6.52 30.41 -0.23
N SER A 124 -7.65 29.97 -0.81
CA SER A 124 -7.68 29.46 -2.19
C SER A 124 -7.23 30.52 -3.19
N THR A 125 -7.65 31.77 -3.01
CA THR A 125 -7.21 32.90 -3.83
C THR A 125 -5.73 33.21 -3.64
N LEU A 126 -5.24 33.12 -2.39
CA LEU A 126 -3.86 33.41 -2.05
C LEU A 126 -2.87 32.41 -2.66
N VAL A 127 -3.10 31.10 -2.48
CA VAL A 127 -2.16 30.07 -2.95
C VAL A 127 -2.54 29.46 -4.29
N GLY A 128 -3.76 29.68 -4.78
CA GLY A 128 -4.31 28.98 -5.93
C GLY A 128 -4.91 27.62 -5.57
N LYS A 129 -6.08 27.32 -6.14
CA LYS A 129 -6.82 26.06 -5.92
C LYS A 129 -5.96 24.82 -6.13
N GLU A 130 -5.11 24.84 -7.15
CA GLU A 130 -4.19 23.76 -7.53
C GLU A 130 -3.12 23.45 -6.48
N ARG A 131 -2.85 24.39 -5.57
CA ARG A 131 -1.89 24.26 -4.46
C ARG A 131 -2.55 24.18 -3.08
N LEU A 132 -3.88 24.03 -3.03
CA LEU A 132 -4.63 23.87 -1.79
C LEU A 132 -5.19 22.45 -1.66
N VAL A 133 -4.95 21.86 -0.49
CA VAL A 133 -5.59 20.64 0.01
C VAL A 133 -6.45 21.01 1.21
N VAL A 134 -7.68 20.49 1.28
CA VAL A 134 -8.51 20.61 2.48
C VAL A 134 -8.46 19.29 3.22
N ASP A 135 -8.02 19.34 4.48
CA ASP A 135 -8.08 18.21 5.39
C ASP A 135 -9.43 18.21 6.11
N VAL A 136 -10.23 17.19 5.78
CA VAL A 136 -11.54 16.97 6.36
C VAL A 136 -11.40 15.86 7.40
N SER A 137 -10.98 16.31 8.55
CA SER A 137 -10.86 15.53 9.77
C SER A 137 -12.25 15.24 10.34
N CYS A 138 -12.71 13.98 10.34
CA CYS A 138 -14.04 13.60 10.83
C CYS A 138 -14.09 12.48 11.89
N ARG A 139 -15.21 12.45 12.62
CA ARG A 139 -15.62 11.39 13.55
C ARG A 139 -17.02 10.90 13.24
N ARG A 140 -17.26 9.61 13.43
CA ARG A 140 -18.58 9.01 13.29
C ARG A 140 -19.47 9.43 14.48
N ARG A 141 -20.65 9.93 14.17
CA ARG A 141 -21.76 10.14 15.10
C ARG A 141 -22.99 9.50 14.50
N ASP A 142 -23.40 8.40 15.10
CA ASP A 142 -24.51 7.57 14.61
C ASP A 142 -24.28 7.09 13.16
N ASP A 143 -25.13 7.54 12.23
CA ASP A 143 -25.11 7.24 10.80
C ASP A 143 -24.37 8.30 9.95
N LYS A 144 -23.71 9.26 10.60
CA LYS A 144 -23.08 10.42 9.96
C LYS A 144 -21.62 10.58 10.38
N TRP A 145 -20.86 11.33 9.58
CA TRP A 145 -19.52 11.78 9.92
C TRP A 145 -19.52 13.29 10.10
N ILE A 146 -19.11 13.74 11.29
CA ILE A 146 -19.04 15.16 11.63
C ILE A 146 -17.59 15.58 11.64
N VAL A 147 -17.30 16.72 11.01
CA VAL A 147 -15.96 17.31 11.05
C VAL A 147 -15.62 17.64 12.50
N ALA A 148 -14.41 17.30 12.92
CA ALA A 148 -13.92 17.54 14.26
C ALA A 148 -12.59 18.32 14.20
N MET A 149 -12.43 19.26 15.11
CA MET A 149 -11.25 20.12 15.22
C MET A 149 -10.59 19.96 16.60
N ASN A 150 -9.52 20.73 16.83
CA ASN A 150 -8.74 20.71 18.08
C ASN A 150 -8.36 19.29 18.51
N LYS A 151 -7.60 18.61 17.65
CA LYS A 151 -7.15 17.22 17.88
C LYS A 151 -8.33 16.28 18.16
N TRP A 152 -9.41 16.41 17.40
CA TRP A 152 -10.56 15.51 17.42
C TRP A 152 -11.52 15.68 18.61
N GLN A 153 -11.29 16.67 19.45
CA GLN A 153 -12.06 16.86 20.68
C GLN A 153 -13.38 17.59 20.42
N ASP A 154 -13.36 18.59 19.54
CA ASP A 154 -14.49 19.50 19.35
C ASP A 154 -15.20 19.22 18.02
N PRO A 155 -16.49 18.82 18.02
CA PRO A 155 -17.27 18.72 16.79
C PRO A 155 -17.55 20.11 16.21
N THR A 156 -17.60 20.22 14.89
CA THR A 156 -18.01 21.43 14.17
C THR A 156 -19.46 21.31 13.68
N ASP A 157 -19.96 22.37 13.05
CA ASP A 157 -21.29 22.40 12.41
C ASP A 157 -21.33 21.76 11.00
N MET A 158 -20.22 21.19 10.54
CA MET A 158 -20.12 20.61 9.19
C MET A 158 -20.14 19.08 9.22
N GLU A 159 -21.08 18.51 8.47
CA GLU A 159 -21.13 17.08 8.13
C GLU A 159 -20.25 16.77 6.91
N VAL A 160 -19.62 15.60 6.88
CA VAL A 160 -18.94 15.07 5.69
C VAL A 160 -19.95 14.30 4.85
N ASN A 161 -20.35 14.89 3.73
CA ASN A 161 -21.30 14.32 2.77
C ASN A 161 -21.00 14.82 1.34
N GLU A 162 -21.84 14.45 0.37
CA GLU A 162 -21.63 14.85 -1.03
C GLU A 162 -21.67 16.37 -1.21
N GLU A 163 -22.61 17.04 -0.52
CA GLU A 163 -22.82 18.48 -0.63
C GLU A 163 -21.63 19.27 -0.07
N SER A 164 -21.14 18.91 1.12
CA SER A 164 -20.00 19.60 1.72
C SER A 164 -18.71 19.36 0.94
N LEU A 165 -18.46 18.13 0.48
CA LEU A 165 -17.30 17.83 -0.36
C LEU A 165 -17.39 18.51 -1.74
N SER A 166 -18.58 18.62 -2.33
CA SER A 166 -18.79 19.36 -3.58
C SER A 166 -18.43 20.84 -3.39
N LEU A 167 -18.95 21.48 -2.35
CA LEU A 167 -18.65 22.88 -2.01
C LEU A 167 -17.15 23.11 -1.82
N LEU A 168 -16.48 22.27 -1.03
CA LEU A 168 -15.04 22.42 -0.78
C LEU A 168 -14.21 22.24 -2.07
N SER A 169 -14.64 21.32 -2.95
CA SER A 169 -13.94 21.01 -4.20
C SER A 169 -13.94 22.15 -5.22
N GLU A 170 -14.79 23.17 -5.03
CA GLU A 170 -14.74 24.41 -5.81
C GLU A 170 -13.44 25.19 -5.54
N TYR A 171 -12.88 25.09 -4.34
CA TYR A 171 -11.78 25.93 -3.85
C TYR A 171 -10.48 25.18 -3.57
N CYS A 172 -10.49 23.85 -3.46
CA CYS A 172 -9.27 23.04 -3.36
C CYS A 172 -9.14 22.04 -4.51
N SER A 173 -7.93 21.51 -4.69
CA SER A 173 -7.64 20.52 -5.74
C SER A 173 -7.51 19.10 -5.23
N GLU A 174 -7.52 18.91 -3.91
CA GLU A 174 -7.35 17.61 -3.28
C GLU A 174 -7.96 17.60 -1.87
N PHE A 175 -8.39 16.42 -1.44
CA PHE A 175 -8.84 16.15 -0.07
C PHE A 175 -7.88 15.22 0.66
N LEU A 176 -7.68 15.49 1.94
CA LEU A 176 -7.12 14.56 2.91
C LEU A 176 -8.23 14.25 3.93
N ILE A 177 -8.75 13.02 3.93
CA ILE A 177 -9.82 12.61 4.83
C ILE A 177 -9.21 11.82 5.98
N HIS A 178 -9.17 12.43 7.16
CA HIS A 178 -8.72 11.76 8.37
C HIS A 178 -9.92 11.20 9.15
N ALA A 179 -9.93 9.90 9.40
CA ALA A 179 -10.96 9.22 10.20
C ALA A 179 -10.43 8.94 11.61
N ALA A 180 -10.72 9.83 12.55
CA ALA A 180 -10.08 9.84 13.87
C ALA A 180 -10.40 8.63 14.75
N ASP A 181 -11.57 8.01 14.56
CA ASP A 181 -12.02 6.89 15.39
C ASP A 181 -11.19 5.61 15.17
N VAL A 182 -10.52 5.51 14.02
CA VAL A 182 -9.66 4.37 13.67
C VAL A 182 -8.18 4.74 13.56
N GLU A 183 -7.84 6.04 13.59
CA GLU A 183 -6.48 6.54 13.36
C GLU A 183 -5.44 5.99 14.34
N GLY A 184 -4.35 5.44 13.81
CA GLY A 184 -3.23 4.91 14.60
C GLY A 184 -3.50 3.59 15.33
N LEU A 185 -4.75 3.10 15.34
CA LEU A 185 -5.13 1.85 16.02
C LEU A 185 -4.69 0.58 15.26
N CYS A 186 -4.43 0.69 13.95
CA CYS A 186 -4.14 -0.45 13.08
C CYS A 186 -5.20 -1.56 13.17
N GLN A 187 -6.47 -1.17 13.34
CA GLN A 187 -7.60 -2.10 13.50
C GLN A 187 -8.45 -2.26 12.23
N GLY A 188 -8.14 -1.51 11.18
CA GLY A 188 -8.88 -1.48 9.92
C GLY A 188 -9.41 -0.09 9.63
N ILE A 189 -9.75 0.14 8.36
CA ILE A 189 -10.35 1.38 7.86
C ILE A 189 -11.83 1.48 8.25
N ASP A 190 -12.39 2.70 8.20
CA ASP A 190 -13.85 2.89 8.15
C ASP A 190 -14.34 2.57 6.72
N GLU A 191 -14.74 1.32 6.50
CA GLU A 191 -15.16 0.82 5.18
C GLU A 191 -16.37 1.59 4.63
N GLU A 192 -17.31 1.96 5.49
CA GLU A 192 -18.53 2.67 5.09
C GLU A 192 -18.19 4.07 4.60
N LEU A 193 -17.34 4.80 5.34
CA LEU A 193 -16.84 6.10 4.91
C LEU A 193 -16.09 6.00 3.58
N VAL A 194 -15.19 5.03 3.42
CA VAL A 194 -14.43 4.86 2.17
C VAL A 194 -15.36 4.56 0.98
N GLN A 195 -16.39 3.74 1.18
CA GLN A 195 -17.38 3.47 0.14
C GLN A 195 -18.14 4.75 -0.25
N LYS A 196 -18.58 5.53 0.75
CA LYS A 196 -19.25 6.81 0.52
C LYS A 196 -18.35 7.82 -0.19
N LEU A 197 -17.09 7.94 0.22
CA LEU A 197 -16.10 8.79 -0.45
C LEU A 197 -15.94 8.40 -1.93
N GLY A 198 -15.90 7.10 -2.24
CA GLY A 198 -15.90 6.63 -3.64
C GLY A 198 -17.09 7.16 -4.46
N GLN A 199 -18.25 7.32 -3.83
CA GLN A 199 -19.44 7.86 -4.48
C GLN A 199 -19.41 9.38 -4.61
N TRP A 200 -18.97 10.07 -3.55
CA TRP A 200 -19.08 11.52 -3.41
C TRP A 200 -17.95 12.30 -4.08
N VAL A 201 -16.71 11.84 -3.98
CA VAL A 201 -15.55 12.66 -4.40
C VAL A 201 -15.45 12.78 -5.91
N ARG A 202 -14.97 13.95 -6.35
CA ARG A 202 -14.74 14.32 -7.76
C ARG A 202 -13.30 14.79 -8.03
N ILE A 203 -12.54 15.08 -6.98
CA ILE A 203 -11.13 15.47 -7.03
C ILE A 203 -10.26 14.43 -6.31
N PRO A 204 -8.93 14.40 -6.55
CA PRO A 204 -8.02 13.52 -5.83
C PRO A 204 -8.29 13.53 -4.32
N THR A 205 -8.42 12.36 -3.73
CA THR A 205 -8.76 12.21 -2.32
C THR A 205 -7.89 11.13 -1.71
N THR A 206 -7.26 11.44 -0.58
CA THR A 206 -6.47 10.50 0.20
C THR A 206 -7.19 10.23 1.52
N TYR A 207 -7.41 8.96 1.85
CA TYR A 207 -7.92 8.53 3.14
C TYR A 207 -6.76 8.16 4.07
N ALA A 208 -6.84 8.62 5.32
CA ALA A 208 -5.87 8.36 6.35
C ALA A 208 -6.58 8.00 7.68
N GLY A 209 -6.40 6.75 8.13
CA GLY A 209 -7.01 6.26 9.37
C GLY A 209 -7.04 4.74 9.44
N GLY A 210 -6.49 4.15 10.51
CA GLY A 210 -6.68 2.74 10.84
C GLY A 210 -6.09 1.67 9.92
N ALA A 211 -5.54 2.06 8.78
CA ALA A 211 -4.98 1.16 7.77
C ALA A 211 -3.96 0.19 8.39
N LYS A 212 -4.16 -1.10 8.16
CA LYS A 212 -3.35 -2.20 8.69
C LYS A 212 -2.98 -3.18 7.56
N GLY A 213 -2.04 -4.06 7.89
CA GLY A 213 -1.90 -5.35 7.22
C GLY A 213 -2.43 -6.44 8.13
N GLU A 214 -2.99 -7.53 7.60
CA GLU A 214 -3.22 -8.70 8.44
C GLU A 214 -1.88 -9.35 8.82
N PHE A 215 -1.70 -9.63 10.11
CA PHE A 215 -0.61 -10.50 10.55
C PHE A 215 -0.88 -11.89 9.96
N CYS A 216 -0.06 -12.32 8.99
CA CYS A 216 -0.13 -13.69 8.47
C CYS A 216 0.48 -14.67 9.50
N GLY A 217 -0.24 -14.87 10.59
CA GLY A 217 0.03 -15.87 11.61
C GLY A 217 -1.06 -16.93 11.57
N PHE A 218 -0.70 -18.12 11.05
CA PHE A 218 -1.45 -19.38 11.15
C PHE A 218 -2.53 -19.68 10.08
N THR A 219 -2.13 -19.70 8.80
CA THR A 219 -2.71 -20.66 7.84
C THR A 219 -1.61 -21.54 7.25
N VAL A 220 -1.81 -22.86 7.33
CA VAL A 220 -0.83 -23.95 7.04
C VAL A 220 -0.42 -24.05 5.56
N THR A 221 -0.69 -23.04 4.74
CA THR A 221 -0.42 -23.04 3.28
C THR A 221 0.49 -21.92 2.80
N GLN A 222 1.28 -21.28 3.68
CA GLN A 222 2.38 -20.41 3.24
C GLN A 222 3.72 -21.15 3.33
N THR A 223 4.16 -21.69 2.20
CA THR A 223 5.59 -21.95 1.96
C THR A 223 5.94 -21.22 0.69
N LEU A 224 6.93 -20.31 0.78
CA LEU A 224 7.48 -19.44 -0.27
C LEU A 224 6.73 -18.11 -0.44
N ASN A 225 6.95 -17.16 0.47
CA ASN A 225 7.18 -15.72 0.25
C ASN A 225 6.81 -14.94 1.53
N ASN A 226 7.77 -14.21 2.11
CA ASN A 226 7.55 -13.25 3.19
C ASN A 226 6.74 -12.04 2.69
N ALA A 227 5.49 -12.23 2.27
CA ALA A 227 4.61 -11.15 1.85
C ALA A 227 3.95 -10.54 3.08
N SER A 228 4.30 -9.29 3.40
CA SER A 228 3.46 -8.46 4.27
C SER A 228 2.14 -8.20 3.57
N ASP A 229 1.04 -8.33 4.30
CA ASP A 229 -0.27 -8.09 3.75
C ASP A 229 -0.53 -6.59 3.64
N ILE A 230 -0.96 -6.14 2.46
CA ILE A 230 -1.40 -4.76 2.18
C ILE A 230 -2.88 -4.77 1.77
N SER A 231 -3.65 -5.73 2.29
CA SER A 231 -5.06 -5.97 1.95
C SER A 231 -5.95 -4.73 2.00
N ASP A 232 -5.69 -3.80 2.92
CA ASP A 232 -6.43 -2.53 2.98
C ASP A 232 -6.27 -1.68 1.71
N MET A 233 -5.14 -1.78 0.99
CA MET A 233 -5.01 -1.13 -0.33
C MET A 233 -6.02 -1.68 -1.33
N ASP A 234 -6.21 -3.00 -1.36
CA ASP A 234 -7.13 -3.66 -2.29
C ASP A 234 -8.59 -3.49 -1.85
N LEU A 235 -8.83 -3.43 -0.54
CA LEU A 235 -10.14 -3.12 0.04
C LEU A 235 -10.57 -1.68 -0.31
N VAL A 236 -9.69 -0.69 -0.12
CA VAL A 236 -9.97 0.71 -0.51
C VAL A 236 -10.16 0.83 -2.02
N ASP A 237 -9.33 0.18 -2.84
CA ASP A 237 -9.48 0.17 -4.30
C ASP A 237 -10.86 -0.37 -4.71
N LYS A 238 -11.31 -1.46 -4.07
CA LYS A 238 -12.62 -2.06 -4.32
C LYS A 238 -13.77 -1.17 -3.85
N LEU A 239 -13.73 -0.69 -2.60
CA LEU A 239 -14.82 0.09 -2.00
C LEU A 239 -15.00 1.46 -2.67
N SER A 240 -13.89 2.08 -3.07
CA SER A 240 -13.89 3.41 -3.69
C SER A 240 -13.89 3.40 -5.22
N GLU A 241 -13.89 2.22 -5.84
CA GLU A 241 -13.70 2.06 -7.30
C GLU A 241 -12.43 2.76 -7.82
N GLY A 242 -11.36 2.71 -7.03
CA GLY A 242 -10.07 3.33 -7.34
C GLY A 242 -10.09 4.87 -7.40
N ARG A 243 -11.02 5.51 -6.67
CA ARG A 243 -11.15 6.97 -6.55
C ARG A 243 -10.49 7.53 -5.30
N VAL A 244 -10.27 6.71 -4.27
CA VAL A 244 -9.65 7.11 -3.01
C VAL A 244 -8.28 6.46 -2.90
N ASP A 245 -7.27 7.28 -2.61
CA ASP A 245 -5.91 6.85 -2.26
C ASP A 245 -5.81 6.55 -0.76
N LEU A 246 -4.78 5.83 -0.32
CA LEU A 246 -4.65 5.37 1.07
C LEU A 246 -3.29 5.74 1.67
N THR A 247 -3.30 6.22 2.91
CA THR A 247 -2.10 6.46 3.72
C THR A 247 -1.92 5.38 4.77
N PHE A 248 -0.66 4.98 4.98
CA PHE A 248 -0.23 4.13 6.09
C PHE A 248 0.80 4.90 6.93
N GLY A 249 0.59 4.88 8.24
CA GLY A 249 1.50 5.45 9.24
C GLY A 249 2.06 4.36 10.15
N SER A 250 1.53 4.26 11.38
CA SER A 250 2.05 3.39 12.45
C SER A 250 2.20 1.90 12.11
N ALA A 251 1.47 1.39 11.12
CA ALA A 251 1.60 0.01 10.64
C ALA A 251 2.93 -0.27 9.90
N LEU A 252 3.60 0.75 9.39
CA LEU A 252 4.79 0.61 8.53
C LEU A 252 6.06 0.33 9.30
N ASP A 253 6.88 -0.57 8.74
CA ASP A 253 8.20 -0.90 9.27
C ASP A 253 9.20 0.26 9.30
N ILE A 254 9.08 1.21 8.38
CA ILE A 254 9.89 2.45 8.41
C ILE A 254 9.57 3.36 9.60
N PHE A 255 8.44 3.12 10.27
CA PHE A 255 8.01 3.79 11.51
C PHE A 255 7.96 2.84 12.71
N GLY A 256 8.70 1.73 12.67
CA GLY A 256 8.75 0.76 13.77
C GLY A 256 7.57 -0.21 13.84
N GLY A 257 6.61 -0.11 12.93
CA GLY A 257 5.51 -1.06 12.79
C GLY A 257 5.97 -2.44 12.28
N THR A 258 5.14 -3.46 12.46
CA THR A 258 5.46 -4.84 12.05
C THR A 258 4.46 -5.44 11.07
N LEU A 259 3.37 -4.72 10.78
CA LEU A 259 2.24 -5.23 10.00
C LEU A 259 2.47 -5.04 8.50
N VAL A 260 3.00 -3.88 8.08
CA VAL A 260 3.14 -3.52 6.66
C VAL A 260 4.60 -3.21 6.32
N LYS A 261 5.09 -3.79 5.22
CA LYS A 261 6.41 -3.45 4.67
C LYS A 261 6.29 -2.32 3.66
N PHE A 262 7.02 -1.23 3.89
CA PHE A 262 7.08 -0.09 2.97
C PHE A 262 7.39 -0.50 1.52
N GLU A 263 8.31 -1.46 1.33
CA GLU A 263 8.70 -1.93 -0.01
C GLU A 263 7.52 -2.55 -0.80
N GLU A 264 6.54 -3.17 -0.12
CA GLU A 264 5.38 -3.74 -0.81
C GLU A 264 4.42 -2.67 -1.30
N LEU A 265 4.22 -1.59 -0.54
CA LEU A 265 3.44 -0.43 -0.97
C LEU A 265 4.10 0.29 -2.15
N VAL A 266 5.43 0.43 -2.13
CA VAL A 266 6.20 0.94 -3.27
C VAL A 266 5.96 0.09 -4.52
N ARG A 267 6.04 -1.24 -4.40
CA ARG A 267 5.76 -2.16 -5.52
C ARG A 267 4.32 -2.04 -6.02
N ARG A 268 3.33 -1.86 -5.13
CA ARG A 268 1.92 -1.64 -5.49
C ARG A 268 1.75 -0.34 -6.28
N ASN A 269 2.35 0.77 -5.84
CA ASN A 269 2.31 2.04 -6.57
C ASN A 269 2.93 1.94 -7.96
N PHE A 270 4.09 1.29 -8.09
CA PHE A 270 4.70 1.06 -9.41
C PHE A 270 3.84 0.20 -10.35
N ARG A 271 2.97 -0.68 -9.81
CA ARG A 271 1.99 -1.42 -10.62
C ARG A 271 0.82 -0.53 -11.01
N ALA A 272 0.30 0.28 -10.08
CA ALA A 272 -0.81 1.21 -10.32
C ALA A 272 -0.48 2.32 -11.34
N GLN A 273 0.75 2.86 -11.29
CA GLN A 273 1.27 3.83 -12.28
C GLN A 273 1.40 3.22 -13.69
N ARG A 274 1.40 1.88 -13.81
CA ARG A 274 1.53 1.12 -15.06
C ARG A 274 0.22 0.54 -15.55
N ALA A 275 -0.91 1.24 -15.34
CA ALA A 275 -2.23 0.80 -15.81
C ALA A 275 -2.22 0.26 -17.27
N PRO A 276 -3.15 -0.64 -17.65
CA PRO A 276 -2.96 -1.60 -18.75
C PRO A 276 -2.62 -1.03 -20.13
N GLN A 277 -2.90 0.25 -20.37
CA GLN A 277 -2.65 0.89 -21.66
C GLN A 277 -1.15 1.04 -22.00
N ASP A 278 -0.27 1.14 -21.00
CA ASP A 278 1.19 1.25 -21.21
C ASP A 278 1.92 -0.10 -21.18
N ILE A 279 1.24 -1.15 -20.71
CA ILE A 279 1.78 -2.51 -20.68
C ILE A 279 1.90 -3.07 -22.11
N ASP A 280 1.04 -2.60 -23.02
CA ASP A 280 0.92 -3.04 -24.41
C ASP A 280 1.63 -2.14 -25.43
N LYS A 281 2.04 -0.93 -25.03
CA LYS A 281 2.64 0.09 -25.91
C LYS A 281 4.12 0.42 -25.61
N MET A 282 4.85 -0.43 -24.89
CA MET A 282 6.32 -0.31 -24.86
C MET A 282 6.94 -1.06 -26.05
N PRO A 283 7.61 -0.37 -26.99
CA PRO A 283 8.31 -1.04 -28.09
C PRO A 283 9.40 -1.95 -27.52
N GLY A 284 9.32 -3.26 -27.80
CA GLY A 284 10.33 -4.26 -27.42
C GLY A 284 9.97 -5.20 -26.25
N LYS A 285 8.76 -5.13 -25.68
CA LYS A 285 8.34 -6.07 -24.63
C LYS A 285 7.82 -7.39 -25.22
N VAL A 286 8.60 -8.44 -25.03
CA VAL A 286 8.25 -9.80 -25.47
C VAL A 286 7.13 -10.38 -24.60
N LYS A 287 5.97 -10.69 -25.18
CA LYS A 287 4.84 -11.29 -24.48
C LYS A 287 4.98 -12.81 -24.42
N ALA A 288 4.56 -13.43 -23.33
CA ALA A 288 4.76 -14.87 -23.11
C ALA A 288 3.98 -15.75 -24.10
N TYR A 289 2.78 -15.33 -24.50
CA TYR A 289 1.96 -16.09 -25.47
C TYR A 289 2.59 -16.08 -26.87
N GLU A 290 3.20 -14.96 -27.28
CA GLU A 290 3.90 -14.84 -28.57
C GLU A 290 5.11 -15.76 -28.65
N LEU A 291 5.71 -16.12 -27.51
CA LEU A 291 6.84 -17.04 -27.45
C LEU A 291 6.39 -18.51 -27.51
N GLN A 292 5.15 -18.82 -27.13
CA GLN A 292 4.67 -20.20 -27.14
C GLN A 292 4.50 -20.75 -28.56
N SER A 293 4.15 -19.90 -29.54
CA SER A 293 4.01 -20.30 -30.94
C SER A 293 5.35 -20.45 -31.69
N LYS A 294 6.44 -19.85 -31.19
CA LYS A 294 7.75 -19.85 -31.89
C LYS A 294 8.51 -21.18 -31.80
N SER A 295 9.31 -21.50 -32.80
CA SER A 295 10.14 -22.71 -32.80
C SER A 295 11.29 -22.60 -31.78
N LYS A 296 11.90 -23.75 -31.41
CA LYS A 296 13.07 -23.77 -30.51
C LYS A 296 14.25 -22.97 -31.09
N ASN A 297 14.43 -23.00 -32.41
CA ASN A 297 15.48 -22.27 -33.10
C ASN A 297 15.23 -20.76 -33.01
N ASP A 298 13.99 -20.31 -33.21
CA ASP A 298 13.63 -18.89 -33.14
C ASP A 298 13.76 -18.36 -31.70
N LEU A 299 13.35 -19.15 -30.71
CA LEU A 299 13.54 -18.80 -29.29
C LEU A 299 15.02 -18.66 -28.93
N THR A 300 15.88 -19.51 -29.50
CA THR A 300 17.33 -19.46 -29.25
C THR A 300 17.97 -18.25 -29.92
N LYS A 301 17.58 -17.93 -31.17
CA LYS A 301 18.00 -16.69 -31.86
C LYS A 301 17.60 -15.45 -31.08
N GLN A 302 16.32 -15.36 -30.70
CA GLN A 302 15.79 -14.24 -29.93
C GLN A 302 16.47 -14.10 -28.56
N LEU A 303 16.84 -15.22 -27.91
CA LEU A 303 17.60 -15.21 -26.66
C LEU A 303 19.00 -14.61 -26.85
N THR A 304 19.69 -14.96 -27.94
CA THR A 304 21.02 -14.43 -28.26
C THR A 304 20.97 -12.93 -28.54
N GLU A 305 19.99 -12.48 -29.32
CA GLU A 305 19.76 -11.05 -29.60
C GLU A 305 19.53 -10.25 -28.32
N LEU A 306 18.63 -10.71 -27.44
CA LEU A 306 18.34 -10.05 -26.17
C LEU A 306 19.57 -10.03 -25.23
N LYS A 307 20.40 -11.07 -25.24
CA LYS A 307 21.65 -11.10 -24.46
C LYS A 307 22.66 -10.09 -24.98
N ASN A 308 22.79 -9.97 -26.30
CA ASN A 308 23.67 -8.97 -26.94
C ASN A 308 23.18 -7.55 -26.64
N GLU A 309 21.87 -7.30 -26.72
CA GLU A 309 21.27 -6.02 -26.33
C GLU A 309 21.55 -5.69 -24.86
N LEU A 310 21.39 -6.65 -23.95
CA LEU A 310 21.69 -6.46 -22.53
C LEU A 310 23.17 -6.11 -22.29
N LEU A 311 24.08 -6.75 -23.04
CA LEU A 311 25.52 -6.49 -22.94
C LEU A 311 25.84 -5.05 -23.38
N THR A 312 25.29 -4.62 -24.51
CA THR A 312 25.43 -3.24 -25.00
C THR A 312 24.90 -2.21 -24.00
N LEU A 313 23.71 -2.46 -23.42
CA LEU A 313 23.13 -1.57 -22.42
C LEU A 313 23.94 -1.51 -21.12
N ARG A 314 24.62 -2.60 -20.74
CA ARG A 314 25.51 -2.62 -19.56
C ARG A 314 26.79 -1.82 -19.80
N VAL A 315 27.38 -1.90 -20.98
CA VAL A 315 28.55 -1.07 -21.36
C VAL A 315 28.16 0.41 -21.33
N GLN A 316 27.01 0.76 -21.91
CA GLN A 316 26.48 2.12 -21.87
C GLN A 316 26.22 2.64 -20.45
N LYS A 317 25.79 1.76 -19.53
CA LYS A 317 25.63 2.13 -18.11
C LYS A 317 26.94 2.54 -17.45
N ILE A 318 28.03 1.84 -17.76
CA ILE A 318 29.36 2.16 -17.22
C ILE A 318 29.90 3.45 -17.83
N ALA A 319 29.64 3.67 -19.13
CA ALA A 319 30.07 4.86 -19.87
C ALA A 319 29.22 6.12 -19.62
N GLY A 320 28.32 6.13 -18.62
CA GLY A 320 27.49 7.30 -18.29
C GLY A 320 26.38 7.61 -19.31
N GLY A 321 25.86 6.59 -20.02
CA GLY A 321 24.85 6.76 -21.05
C GLY A 321 23.48 7.26 -20.55
N SER A 322 22.64 7.74 -21.48
CA SER A 322 21.36 8.39 -21.18
C SER A 322 20.42 7.57 -20.29
N ALA A 323 19.80 8.23 -19.30
CA ALA A 323 18.88 7.61 -18.33
C ALA A 323 17.72 6.82 -18.99
N SER A 324 17.23 7.30 -20.13
CA SER A 324 16.19 6.63 -20.94
C SER A 324 16.60 5.24 -21.44
N LYS A 325 17.88 5.00 -21.73
CA LYS A 325 18.39 3.68 -22.14
C LYS A 325 18.61 2.75 -20.95
N LEU A 326 18.92 3.30 -19.77
CA LEU A 326 19.13 2.52 -18.55
C LEU A 326 17.85 1.85 -18.03
N THR A 327 16.70 2.48 -18.22
CA THR A 327 15.39 1.88 -17.88
C THR A 327 15.10 0.60 -18.67
N LYS A 328 15.65 0.46 -19.89
CA LYS A 328 15.48 -0.73 -20.74
C LYS A 328 16.16 -1.98 -20.20
N ILE A 329 17.20 -1.84 -19.37
CA ILE A 329 17.94 -2.97 -18.79
C ILE A 329 17.01 -3.93 -18.04
N ASN A 330 16.07 -3.39 -17.25
CA ASN A 330 15.13 -4.21 -16.48
C ASN A 330 14.17 -4.95 -17.42
N THR A 331 13.68 -4.28 -18.46
CA THR A 331 12.80 -4.88 -19.48
C THR A 331 13.48 -6.01 -20.23
N VAL A 332 14.71 -5.79 -20.72
CA VAL A 332 15.48 -6.82 -21.45
C VAL A 332 15.78 -8.02 -20.55
N ARG A 333 16.15 -7.81 -19.27
CA ARG A 333 16.32 -8.91 -18.29
C ARG A 333 15.05 -9.74 -18.12
N LYS A 334 13.89 -9.08 -18.02
CA LYS A 334 12.59 -9.76 -17.93
C LYS A 334 12.26 -10.53 -19.22
N SER A 335 12.55 -9.97 -20.39
CA SER A 335 12.37 -10.65 -21.68
C SER A 335 13.24 -11.90 -21.79
N ILE A 336 14.52 -11.84 -21.40
CA ILE A 336 15.42 -13.01 -21.35
C ILE A 336 14.85 -14.09 -20.43
N ALA A 337 14.41 -13.72 -19.22
CA ALA A 337 13.83 -14.67 -18.27
C ALA A 337 12.57 -15.35 -18.83
N ARG A 338 11.71 -14.60 -19.53
CA ARG A 338 10.51 -15.15 -20.21
C ARG A 338 10.87 -16.16 -21.30
N VAL A 339 11.82 -15.82 -22.17
CA VAL A 339 12.28 -16.71 -23.25
C VAL A 339 12.86 -18.00 -22.66
N LEU A 340 13.73 -17.90 -21.65
CA LEU A 340 14.29 -19.06 -20.94
C LEU A 340 13.21 -19.93 -20.30
N THR A 341 12.19 -19.31 -19.72
CA THR A 341 11.06 -20.02 -19.11
C THR A 341 10.29 -20.84 -20.15
N VAL A 342 10.01 -20.25 -21.33
CA VAL A 342 9.31 -20.95 -22.41
C VAL A 342 10.17 -22.08 -23.01
N ILE A 343 11.47 -21.85 -23.21
CA ILE A 343 12.41 -22.90 -23.65
C ILE A 343 12.43 -24.07 -22.67
N ASN A 344 12.52 -23.79 -21.36
CA ASN A 344 12.48 -24.81 -20.31
C ASN A 344 11.13 -25.54 -20.28
N HIS A 345 10.02 -24.82 -20.44
CA HIS A 345 8.70 -25.42 -20.49
C HIS A 345 8.57 -26.41 -21.66
N LYS A 346 8.91 -25.98 -22.88
CA LYS A 346 8.88 -26.85 -24.07
C LYS A 346 9.80 -28.05 -23.93
N SER A 347 11.02 -27.85 -23.42
CA SER A 347 11.97 -28.95 -23.20
C SER A 347 11.43 -29.97 -22.21
N ARG A 348 10.81 -29.52 -21.10
CA ARG A 348 10.19 -30.40 -20.10
C ARG A 348 8.93 -31.09 -20.64
N GLN A 349 8.15 -30.43 -21.48
CA GLN A 349 6.98 -31.03 -22.12
C GLN A 349 7.40 -32.16 -23.06
N ASN A 350 8.37 -31.91 -23.95
CA ASN A 350 8.91 -32.94 -24.85
C ASN A 350 9.49 -34.13 -24.07
N LEU A 351 10.19 -33.87 -22.96
CA LEU A 351 10.68 -34.93 -22.07
C LEU A 351 9.53 -35.70 -21.39
N ARG A 352 8.45 -35.02 -20.95
CA ARG A 352 7.27 -35.69 -20.39
C ARG A 352 6.59 -36.60 -21.39
N GLU A 353 6.46 -36.16 -22.65
CA GLU A 353 5.92 -36.98 -23.73
C GLU A 353 6.80 -38.21 -23.99
N TYR A 354 8.12 -38.03 -24.07
CA TYR A 354 9.06 -39.13 -24.30
C TYR A 354 9.10 -40.17 -23.17
N TYR A 355 8.90 -39.76 -21.92
CA TYR A 355 8.93 -40.64 -20.75
C TYR A 355 7.55 -41.10 -20.26
N LYS A 356 6.46 -40.75 -20.95
CA LYS A 356 5.08 -40.99 -20.50
C LYS A 356 4.80 -42.46 -20.15
N ASP A 357 5.28 -43.37 -20.99
CA ASP A 357 5.02 -44.82 -20.87
C ASP A 357 6.26 -45.61 -20.43
N LYS A 358 7.33 -44.92 -20.02
CA LYS A 358 8.57 -45.57 -19.59
C LYS A 358 8.53 -45.92 -18.12
N LYS A 359 9.04 -47.11 -17.77
CA LYS A 359 9.15 -47.60 -16.38
C LYS A 359 9.87 -46.63 -15.44
N PHE A 360 10.87 -45.91 -15.95
CA PHE A 360 11.71 -45.02 -15.15
C PHE A 360 11.54 -43.56 -15.60
N LEU A 361 11.06 -42.72 -14.68
CA LEU A 361 10.95 -41.27 -14.86
C LEU A 361 12.18 -40.56 -14.24
N PRO A 362 12.86 -39.67 -14.98
CA PRO A 362 13.92 -38.81 -14.45
C PRO A 362 13.45 -38.01 -13.23
N LEU A 363 14.35 -37.78 -12.27
CA LEU A 363 14.04 -37.08 -11.01
C LEU A 363 13.43 -35.69 -11.24
N ASP A 364 13.89 -34.96 -12.27
CA ASP A 364 13.43 -33.61 -12.60
C ASP A 364 12.00 -33.53 -13.14
N LEU A 365 11.46 -34.65 -13.64
CA LEU A 365 10.09 -34.72 -14.14
C LEU A 365 9.11 -35.23 -13.07
N ARG A 366 9.62 -35.75 -11.94
CA ARG A 366 8.77 -36.24 -10.84
C ARG A 366 8.05 -35.06 -10.16
N PRO A 367 6.78 -35.25 -9.74
CA PRO A 367 6.10 -34.28 -8.92
C PRO A 367 6.87 -34.02 -7.62
N LYS A 368 7.20 -32.76 -7.33
CA LYS A 368 7.81 -32.37 -6.05
C LYS A 368 6.74 -32.38 -4.96
N LYS A 369 6.65 -33.51 -4.23
CA LYS A 369 5.75 -33.68 -3.08
C LYS A 369 6.45 -33.23 -1.79
N THR A 370 5.71 -32.58 -0.89
CA THR A 370 6.21 -32.25 0.45
C THR A 370 6.54 -33.53 1.23
N ARG A 371 7.37 -33.42 2.29
CA ARG A 371 7.69 -34.57 3.16
C ARG A 371 6.44 -35.19 3.77
N ALA A 372 5.46 -34.36 4.16
CA ALA A 372 4.16 -34.80 4.66
C ALA A 372 3.41 -35.65 3.64
N ILE A 373 3.30 -35.19 2.38
CA ILE A 373 2.62 -35.93 1.31
C ILE A 373 3.35 -37.25 1.00
N ARG A 374 4.69 -37.26 1.02
CA ARG A 374 5.49 -38.49 0.80
C ARG A 374 5.34 -39.51 1.93
N ARG A 375 5.04 -39.07 3.16
CA ARG A 375 4.87 -39.92 4.34
C ARG A 375 3.41 -40.26 4.65
N ARG A 376 2.46 -39.64 3.95
CA ARG A 376 1.04 -39.91 4.15
C ARG A 376 0.74 -41.34 3.73
N LEU A 377 0.07 -42.07 4.62
CA LEU A 377 -0.44 -43.42 4.31
C LEU A 377 -1.37 -43.33 3.09
N THR A 378 -1.28 -44.33 2.22
CA THR A 378 -2.27 -44.54 1.18
C THR A 378 -3.62 -44.90 1.80
N LYS A 379 -4.72 -44.70 1.06
CA LYS A 379 -6.07 -45.10 1.52
C LYS A 379 -6.12 -46.58 1.95
N HIS A 380 -5.34 -47.43 1.29
CA HIS A 380 -5.22 -48.83 1.66
C HIS A 380 -4.52 -48.98 3.01
N GLU A 381 -3.33 -48.40 3.18
CA GLU A 381 -2.59 -48.47 4.44
C GLU A 381 -3.34 -47.84 5.63
N GLU A 382 -4.09 -46.75 5.39
CA GLU A 382 -4.93 -46.11 6.40
C GLU A 382 -6.12 -46.99 6.83
N SER A 383 -6.62 -47.85 5.93
CA SER A 383 -7.70 -48.79 6.25
C SER A 383 -7.24 -50.04 6.99
N LEU A 384 -5.92 -50.29 7.08
CA LEU A 384 -5.37 -51.42 7.81
C LEU A 384 -5.40 -51.16 9.32
N LYS A 385 -6.22 -51.93 10.03
CA LYS A 385 -6.21 -51.96 11.50
C LYS A 385 -5.02 -52.76 12.02
N THR A 386 -4.25 -52.16 12.92
CA THR A 386 -3.19 -52.87 13.65
C THR A 386 -3.76 -54.02 14.48
N LEU A 387 -2.94 -55.05 14.73
CA LEU A 387 -3.30 -56.19 15.59
C LEU A 387 -3.75 -55.72 16.99
N LYS A 388 -3.09 -54.69 17.53
CA LYS A 388 -3.47 -54.05 18.80
C LYS A 388 -4.86 -53.44 18.75
N GLN A 389 -5.19 -52.71 17.69
CA GLN A 389 -6.52 -52.12 17.52
C GLN A 389 -7.60 -53.20 17.32
N LYS A 390 -7.31 -54.24 16.53
CA LYS A 390 -8.24 -55.39 16.37
C LYS A 390 -8.56 -56.06 17.71
N LYS A 391 -7.55 -56.32 18.54
CA LYS A 391 -7.73 -56.89 19.89
C LYS A 391 -8.52 -55.95 20.81
N LYS A 392 -8.28 -54.64 20.74
CA LYS A 392 -9.02 -53.65 21.52
C LYS A 392 -10.50 -53.61 21.11
N ASP A 393 -10.79 -53.58 19.81
CA ASP A 393 -12.16 -53.56 19.28
C ASP A 393 -12.92 -54.85 19.67
N GLN A 394 -12.24 -56.00 19.71
CA GLN A 394 -12.80 -57.28 20.16
C GLN A 394 -13.09 -57.29 21.66
N ASN A 395 -12.14 -56.82 22.48
CA ASN A 395 -12.27 -56.87 23.94
C ASN A 395 -13.19 -55.76 24.51
N PHE A 396 -13.30 -54.63 23.80
CA PHE A 396 -14.06 -53.46 24.23
C PHE A 396 -14.95 -52.92 23.08
N PRO A 397 -15.96 -53.69 22.65
CA PRO A 397 -16.91 -53.21 21.65
C PRO A 397 -17.70 -52.01 22.19
N ILE A 398 -18.05 -51.07 21.32
CA ILE A 398 -18.93 -49.95 21.67
C ILE A 398 -20.27 -50.51 22.18
N ARG A 399 -20.54 -50.28 23.46
CA ARG A 399 -21.82 -50.61 24.08
C ARG A 399 -22.84 -49.57 23.64
N LYS A 400 -23.75 -49.97 22.75
CA LYS A 400 -24.91 -49.15 22.39
C LYS A 400 -25.97 -49.33 23.47
N TYR A 401 -26.28 -48.27 24.20
CA TYR A 401 -27.36 -48.27 25.19
C TYR A 401 -28.60 -47.67 24.54
N ALA A 402 -29.75 -48.33 24.68
CA ALA A 402 -31.03 -47.74 24.37
C ALA A 402 -31.49 -46.94 25.60
N VAL A 403 -31.62 -45.62 25.45
CA VAL A 403 -32.20 -44.77 26.50
C VAL A 403 -33.71 -44.82 26.32
N LYS A 404 -34.43 -45.28 27.36
CA LYS A 404 -35.90 -45.26 27.36
C LYS A 404 -36.33 -43.80 27.43
N ALA A 405 -37.06 -43.32 26.42
CA ALA A 405 -37.61 -41.97 26.42
C ALA A 405 -38.54 -41.82 27.62
N ALA A 406 -38.30 -40.78 28.43
CA ALA A 406 -39.13 -40.39 29.56
C ALA A 406 -40.30 -39.53 29.10
#